data_AF-A0A0G0B8K4-F1
#
_entry.id   AF-A0A0G0B8K4-F1
#
_cell.length_a   1.000
_cell.length_b   1.000
_cell.length_c   1.000
_cell.angle_alpha   90.00
_cell.angle_beta   90.00
_cell.angle_gamma   90.00
#
_symmetry.space_group_name_H-M   'P 1'
#
loop_
_entity.id
_entity.type
_entity.pdbx_description
1 polymer ?
#
loop_
_entity_poly.entity_id
_entity_poly.type
_entity_poly.pdbx_seq_one_letter_code
_entity_poly.pdbx_strand_id
1 'polypeptide(L)'
;MDQNIIKCSHCQKSNLITDNYCINCGMLLRPSLINESQKCPFCANIIKPEDIFCPYCGKKIRQKILSSSIWRQIYIYSLSFLLPPLGLWPAFKYLRASDKKLKAIGFVAVLLTFISIMIAAVFAINIMNQVNDEVSKQMQNLLQF
;
A
#
# COMPACT_ATOMS: atom_id res chain seq x y z
N MET A 1 -26.12 -5.95 32.02
CA MET A 1 -25.08 -6.28 31.02
C MET A 1 -25.70 -7.33 30.11
N ASP A 2 -26.35 -6.90 29.03
CA ASP A 2 -27.13 -7.79 28.17
C ASP A 2 -26.19 -8.65 27.32
N GLN A 3 -26.14 -9.94 27.62
CA GLN A 3 -25.33 -10.89 26.89
C GLN A 3 -25.99 -11.17 25.54
N ASN A 4 -25.41 -10.60 24.49
CA ASN A 4 -25.83 -10.83 23.11
C ASN A 4 -25.37 -12.25 22.67
N ILE A 5 -26.29 -13.22 22.75
CA ILE A 5 -26.04 -14.66 22.55
C ILE A 5 -26.71 -15.12 21.26
N ILE A 6 -26.01 -15.94 20.47
CA ILE A 6 -26.52 -16.56 19.23
C ILE A 6 -26.55 -18.09 19.36
N LYS A 7 -27.62 -18.73 18.87
CA LYS A 7 -27.71 -20.19 18.81
C LYS A 7 -27.16 -20.72 17.49
N CYS A 8 -26.33 -21.75 17.56
CA CYS A 8 -25.80 -22.45 16.38
C CYS A 8 -26.93 -23.13 15.59
N SER A 9 -27.04 -22.91 14.28
CA SER A 9 -28.08 -23.56 13.45
C SER A 9 -27.91 -25.07 13.28
N HIS A 10 -26.72 -25.62 13.54
CA HIS A 10 -26.42 -27.05 13.38
C HIS A 10 -26.57 -27.83 14.68
N CYS A 11 -25.98 -27.35 15.79
CA CYS A 11 -26.02 -28.06 17.08
C CYS A 11 -26.85 -27.35 18.17
N GLN A 12 -27.45 -26.21 17.86
CA GLN A 12 -28.34 -25.42 18.74
C GLN A 12 -27.70 -24.89 20.04
N LYS A 13 -26.39 -25.10 20.24
CA LYS A 13 -25.63 -24.55 21.36
C LYS A 13 -25.59 -23.02 21.29
N SER A 14 -25.79 -22.37 22.42
CA SER A 14 -25.58 -20.94 22.63
C SER A 14 -24.10 -20.59 22.57
N ASN A 15 -23.73 -19.55 21.82
CA ASN A 15 -22.38 -19.00 21.73
C ASN A 15 -22.46 -17.48 21.89
N LEU A 16 -21.34 -16.82 22.16
CA LEU A 16 -21.33 -15.36 22.15
C LEU A 16 -21.50 -14.87 20.73
N ILE A 17 -22.20 -13.74 20.55
CA ILE A 17 -22.32 -13.15 19.21
C ILE A 17 -20.92 -12.89 18.62
N THR A 18 -19.90 -12.57 19.42
CA THR A 18 -18.52 -12.33 18.96
C THR A 18 -17.80 -13.56 18.39
N ASP A 19 -18.31 -14.77 18.63
CA ASP A 19 -17.66 -16.01 18.21
C ASP A 19 -17.85 -16.23 16.71
N ASN A 20 -16.73 -16.47 16.00
CA ASN A 20 -16.77 -16.76 14.56
C ASN A 20 -17.20 -18.21 14.28
N TYR A 21 -16.91 -19.12 15.21
CA TYR A 21 -17.18 -20.55 15.11
C TYR A 21 -17.92 -21.03 16.36
N CYS A 22 -18.75 -22.06 16.21
CA CYS A 22 -19.43 -22.68 17.33
C CYS A 22 -18.43 -23.45 18.19
N ILE A 23 -18.41 -23.13 19.50
CA ILE A 23 -17.49 -23.77 20.47
C ILE A 23 -17.74 -25.27 20.63
N ASN A 24 -18.90 -25.77 20.20
CA ASN A 24 -19.28 -27.18 20.35
C ASN A 24 -19.08 -28.00 19.08
N CYS A 25 -19.44 -27.48 17.90
CA CYS A 25 -19.41 -28.25 16.66
C CYS A 25 -18.50 -27.67 15.56
N GLY A 26 -17.82 -26.56 15.82
CA GLY A 26 -16.87 -25.94 14.88
C GLY A 26 -17.48 -25.25 13.66
N MET A 27 -18.81 -25.24 13.51
CA MET A 27 -19.48 -24.57 12.40
C MET A 27 -19.38 -23.04 12.51
N LEU A 28 -19.18 -22.35 11.38
CA LEU A 28 -19.20 -20.88 11.30
C LEU A 28 -20.56 -20.30 11.74
N LEU A 29 -20.55 -19.41 12.73
CA LEU A 29 -21.75 -18.75 13.29
C LEU A 29 -22.11 -17.44 12.59
N ARG A 30 -21.12 -16.77 12.00
CA ARG A 30 -21.26 -15.46 11.34
C ARG A 30 -20.78 -15.51 9.89
N PRO A 31 -21.61 -15.99 8.94
CA PRO A 31 -21.37 -15.73 7.52
C PRO A 31 -21.51 -14.24 7.15
N SER A 32 -22.17 -13.44 8.01
CA SER A 32 -22.70 -12.11 7.69
C SER A 32 -21.74 -10.94 7.87
N LEU A 33 -20.45 -11.15 8.16
CA LEU A 33 -19.43 -10.08 8.16
C LEU A 33 -18.52 -10.09 6.92
N ILE A 34 -18.86 -10.86 5.89
CA ILE A 34 -18.36 -10.68 4.51
C ILE A 34 -19.48 -10.31 3.53
N ASN A 35 -20.60 -9.80 4.05
CA ASN A 35 -21.67 -9.24 3.22
C ASN A 35 -21.39 -7.76 2.94
N GLU A 36 -20.35 -7.49 2.16
CA GLU A 36 -20.40 -6.35 1.26
C GLU A 36 -21.02 -6.84 -0.04
N SER A 37 -22.35 -6.91 -0.06
CA SER A 37 -23.11 -6.98 -1.31
C SER A 37 -22.72 -5.77 -2.16
N GLN A 38 -21.72 -5.95 -3.02
CA GLN A 38 -21.19 -4.87 -3.83
C GLN A 38 -22.21 -4.59 -4.95
N LYS A 39 -22.41 -3.32 -5.29
CA LYS A 39 -23.16 -2.98 -6.50
C LYS A 39 -22.21 -2.98 -7.69
N CYS A 40 -22.62 -3.56 -8.80
CA CYS A 40 -21.88 -3.47 -10.04
C CYS A 40 -21.74 -2.00 -10.44
N PRO A 41 -20.52 -1.47 -10.71
CA PRO A 41 -20.32 -0.06 -11.04
C PRO A 41 -20.91 0.34 -12.39
N PHE A 42 -21.27 -0.64 -13.23
CA PHE A 42 -21.78 -0.39 -14.58
C PHE A 42 -23.31 -0.46 -14.69
N CYS A 43 -23.97 -1.26 -13.86
CA CYS A 43 -25.43 -1.47 -13.93
C CYS A 43 -26.13 -1.37 -12.58
N ALA A 44 -25.40 -1.05 -11.50
CA ALA A 44 -25.89 -0.90 -10.12
C ALA A 44 -26.57 -2.13 -9.49
N ASN A 45 -26.67 -3.26 -10.19
CA ASN A 45 -27.18 -4.51 -9.65
C ASN A 45 -26.28 -5.07 -8.56
N ILE A 46 -26.89 -5.71 -7.56
CA ILE A 46 -26.18 -6.37 -6.47
C ILE A 46 -25.49 -7.63 -7.01
N ILE A 47 -24.20 -7.75 -6.73
CA ILE A 47 -23.34 -8.86 -7.17
C ILE A 47 -22.67 -9.49 -5.97
N LYS A 48 -22.23 -10.75 -6.12
CA LYS A 48 -21.46 -11.40 -5.07
C LYS A 48 -19.98 -11.00 -5.18
N PRO A 49 -19.26 -10.85 -4.06
CA PRO A 49 -17.85 -10.44 -4.07
C PRO A 49 -16.94 -11.44 -4.80
N GLU A 50 -17.35 -12.70 -4.94
CA GLU A 50 -16.63 -13.73 -5.70
C GLU A 50 -16.75 -13.59 -7.23
N ASP A 51 -17.76 -12.88 -7.74
CA ASP A 51 -18.11 -12.83 -9.17
C ASP A 51 -17.03 -12.10 -9.99
N ILE A 52 -16.50 -12.75 -11.03
CA ILE A 52 -15.51 -12.15 -11.95
C ILE A 52 -16.19 -11.22 -12.96
N PHE A 53 -17.38 -11.59 -13.39
CA PHE A 53 -18.20 -10.91 -14.40
C PHE A 53 -19.59 -10.66 -13.84
N CYS A 54 -20.21 -9.56 -14.23
CA CYS A 54 -21.56 -9.25 -13.80
C CYS A 54 -22.54 -10.18 -14.51
N PRO A 55 -23.38 -10.94 -13.79
CA PRO A 55 -24.39 -11.77 -14.43
C PRO A 55 -25.46 -10.95 -15.17
N TYR A 56 -25.64 -9.68 -14.78
CA TYR A 56 -26.68 -8.81 -15.36
C TYR A 56 -26.22 -7.99 -16.57
N CYS A 57 -24.96 -7.57 -16.62
CA CYS A 57 -24.45 -6.71 -17.70
C CYS A 57 -23.27 -7.28 -18.48
N GLY A 58 -22.75 -8.46 -18.10
CA GLY A 58 -21.64 -9.15 -18.75
C GLY A 58 -20.27 -8.47 -18.58
N LYS A 59 -20.19 -7.28 -17.95
CA LYS A 59 -18.92 -6.57 -17.75
C LYS A 59 -18.11 -7.19 -16.62
N LYS A 60 -16.79 -7.22 -16.78
CA LYS A 60 -15.82 -7.74 -15.79
C LYS A 60 -15.75 -6.80 -14.58
N ILE A 61 -15.92 -7.32 -13.37
CA ILE A 61 -16.05 -6.50 -12.14
C ILE A 61 -14.83 -6.60 -11.22
N ARG A 62 -14.00 -7.65 -11.32
CA ARG A 62 -12.81 -7.78 -10.47
C ARG A 62 -11.80 -6.64 -10.71
N GLN A 63 -11.95 -5.59 -9.91
CA GLN A 63 -10.81 -4.92 -9.30
C GLN A 63 -10.62 -5.66 -7.98
N LYS A 64 -9.53 -6.44 -7.84
CA LYS A 64 -9.10 -6.92 -6.52
C LYS A 64 -9.08 -5.68 -5.63
N ILE A 65 -10.04 -5.54 -4.72
CA ILE A 65 -9.90 -4.65 -3.57
C ILE A 65 -8.68 -5.24 -2.89
N LEU A 66 -7.54 -4.56 -3.07
CA LEU A 66 -6.28 -5.05 -2.59
C LEU A 66 -6.37 -5.01 -1.07
N SER A 67 -6.76 -6.15 -0.50
CA SER A 67 -6.30 -6.60 0.80
C SER A 67 -4.90 -6.04 0.99
N SER A 68 -4.76 -5.23 2.03
CA SER A 68 -3.57 -4.49 2.44
C SER A 68 -2.41 -5.44 2.71
N SER A 69 -1.88 -6.04 1.65
CA SER A 69 -0.70 -6.86 1.71
C SER A 69 0.43 -5.92 2.02
N ILE A 70 0.84 -5.92 3.29
CA ILE A 70 2.00 -5.25 3.86
C ILE A 70 3.21 -5.40 2.92
N TRP A 71 3.33 -6.53 2.23
CA TRP A 71 4.31 -6.80 1.18
C TRP A 71 4.32 -5.80 0.02
N ARG A 72 3.18 -5.27 -0.39
CA ARG A 72 3.08 -4.28 -1.48
C ARG A 72 3.52 -2.89 -1.00
N GLN A 73 3.27 -2.55 0.26
CA GLN A 73 3.81 -1.33 0.88
C GLN A 73 5.33 -1.43 1.04
N ILE A 74 5.83 -2.55 1.56
CA ILE A 74 7.26 -2.83 1.67
C ILE A 74 7.93 -2.75 0.29
N TYR A 75 7.34 -3.37 -0.74
CA TYR A 75 7.89 -3.30 -2.09
C TYR A 75 7.95 -1.86 -2.63
N ILE A 76 6.91 -1.05 -2.42
CA ILE A 76 6.90 0.36 -2.87
C ILE A 76 7.94 1.19 -2.10
N TYR A 77 8.09 0.97 -0.80
CA TYR A 77 9.08 1.69 0.01
C TYR A 77 10.51 1.23 -0.31
N SER A 78 10.77 -0.07 -0.43
CA SER A 78 12.06 -0.62 -0.86
C SER A 78 12.44 -0.18 -2.26
N LEU A 79 11.49 -0.12 -3.20
CA LEU A 79 11.75 0.34 -4.56
C LEU A 79 12.02 1.85 -4.63
N SER A 80 11.33 2.65 -3.80
CA SER A 80 11.55 4.10 -3.70
C SER A 80 12.89 4.45 -3.04
N PHE A 81 13.37 3.60 -2.13
CA PHE A 81 14.70 3.71 -1.53
C PHE A 81 15.81 3.32 -2.52
N LEU A 82 15.55 2.31 -3.37
CA LEU A 82 16.58 1.73 -4.23
C LEU A 82 16.72 2.39 -5.61
N LEU A 83 15.66 3.00 -6.17
CA LEU A 83 15.74 3.73 -7.44
C LEU A 83 15.05 5.11 -7.36
N PRO A 84 15.78 6.15 -6.89
CA PRO A 84 15.28 7.53 -6.82
C PRO A 84 14.64 8.08 -8.11
N PRO A 85 15.09 7.74 -9.34
CA PRO A 85 14.45 8.27 -10.54
C PRO A 85 13.20 7.49 -11.00
N LEU A 86 12.97 6.25 -10.54
CA LEU A 86 11.87 5.38 -11.02
C LEU A 86 10.69 5.23 -10.05
N GLY A 87 10.86 5.64 -8.78
CA GLY A 87 9.78 5.62 -7.77
C GLY A 87 8.67 6.67 -7.96
N LEU A 88 8.86 7.65 -8.85
CA LEU A 88 7.95 8.79 -9.04
C LEU A 88 6.67 8.44 -9.81
N TRP A 89 6.70 7.43 -10.68
CA TRP A 89 5.54 7.02 -11.49
C TRP A 89 4.35 6.52 -10.64
N PRO A 90 4.52 5.61 -9.66
CA PRO A 90 3.43 5.22 -8.77
C PRO A 90 3.01 6.34 -7.81
N ALA A 91 3.93 7.21 -7.36
CA ALA A 91 3.63 8.30 -6.42
C ALA A 91 2.58 9.28 -6.96
N PHE A 92 2.67 9.63 -8.25
CA PHE A 92 1.70 10.50 -8.91
C PHE A 92 0.29 9.89 -8.99
N LYS A 93 0.20 8.55 -9.11
CA LYS A 93 -1.07 7.82 -9.09
C LYS A 93 -1.71 7.79 -7.69
N TYR A 94 -0.90 7.70 -6.63
CA TYR A 94 -1.39 7.68 -5.24
C TYR A 94 -1.83 9.06 -4.72
N LEU A 95 -1.18 10.15 -5.15
CA LEU A 95 -1.59 11.54 -4.82
C LEU A 95 -2.99 11.90 -5.36
N ARG A 96 -3.43 11.22 -6.43
CA ARG A 96 -4.76 11.42 -7.05
C ARG A 96 -5.89 10.63 -6.36
N ALA A 97 -5.59 9.79 -5.36
CA ALA A 97 -6.62 9.10 -4.57
C ALA A 97 -7.26 10.06 -3.53
N SER A 98 -8.59 9.97 -3.33
CA SER A 98 -9.36 10.93 -2.51
C SER A 98 -9.13 10.80 -0.99
N ASP A 99 -8.56 9.68 -0.54
CA ASP A 99 -8.38 9.38 0.89
C ASP A 99 -7.23 10.17 1.53
N LYS A 100 -7.54 10.88 2.63
CA LYS A 100 -6.57 11.71 3.39
C LYS A 100 -5.31 10.94 3.80
N LYS A 101 -5.44 9.65 4.12
CA LYS A 101 -4.33 8.78 4.53
C LYS A 101 -3.36 8.48 3.37
N LEU A 102 -3.86 8.35 2.14
CA LEU A 102 -3.02 8.07 0.96
C LEU A 102 -2.27 9.32 0.50
N LYS A 103 -2.87 10.51 0.65
CA LYS A 103 -2.20 11.79 0.36
C LYS A 103 -1.03 12.06 1.31
N ALA A 104 -1.16 11.72 2.59
CA ALA A 104 -0.08 11.90 3.57
C ALA A 104 1.16 11.06 3.21
N ILE A 105 0.95 9.80 2.78
CA ILE A 105 2.04 8.92 2.36
C ILE A 105 2.75 9.46 1.11
N GLY A 106 1.98 9.96 0.14
CA GLY A 106 2.54 10.60 -1.06
C GLY A 106 3.38 11.84 -0.72
N PHE A 107 2.92 12.68 0.19
CA PHE A 107 3.66 13.86 0.63
C PHE A 107 4.97 13.49 1.35
N VAL A 108 4.93 12.53 2.27
CA VAL A 108 6.13 12.04 2.98
C VAL A 108 7.15 11.46 2.00
N ALA A 109 6.71 10.70 1.00
CA ALA A 109 7.61 10.15 -0.01
C ALA A 109 8.31 11.25 -0.83
N VAL A 110 7.58 12.26 -1.28
CA VAL A 110 8.15 13.40 -2.04
C VAL A 110 9.16 14.17 -1.19
N LEU A 111 8.83 14.43 0.08
CA LEU A 111 9.72 15.11 1.01
C LEU A 111 11.03 14.32 1.20
N LEU A 112 10.93 13.00 1.40
CA LEU A 112 12.07 12.11 1.56
C LEU A 112 12.97 12.11 0.30
N THR A 113 12.36 12.11 -0.90
CA THR A 113 13.10 12.18 -2.16
C THR A 113 13.87 13.49 -2.29
N PHE A 114 13.26 14.62 -1.94
CA PHE A 114 13.93 15.92 -1.94
C PHE A 114 15.14 15.95 -1.00
N ILE A 115 14.98 15.42 0.22
CA ILE A 115 16.06 15.34 1.21
C ILE A 115 17.20 14.43 0.69
N SER A 116 16.87 13.28 0.12
CA SER A 116 17.86 12.36 -0.45
C SER A 116 18.68 13.00 -1.56
N ILE A 117 18.03 13.71 -2.48
CA ILE A 117 18.70 14.44 -3.57
C ILE A 117 19.61 15.55 -3.02
N MET A 118 19.15 16.30 -2.01
CA MET A 118 19.95 17.35 -1.39
C MET A 118 21.23 16.80 -0.76
N ILE A 119 21.12 15.70 0.00
CA ILE A 119 22.29 15.06 0.62
C ILE A 119 23.26 14.54 -0.45
N ALA A 120 22.75 13.87 -1.49
CA ALA A 120 23.56 13.36 -2.58
C ALA A 120 24.31 14.49 -3.32
N ALA A 121 23.66 15.62 -3.56
CA ALA A 121 24.27 16.78 -4.21
C ALA A 121 25.39 17.38 -3.34
N VAL A 122 25.16 17.57 -2.04
CA VAL A 122 26.19 18.07 -1.12
C VAL A 122 27.40 17.14 -1.06
N PHE A 123 27.15 15.82 -0.98
CA PHE A 123 28.21 14.83 -0.96
C PHE A 123 29.04 14.84 -2.25
N ALA A 124 28.37 14.93 -3.41
CA ALA A 124 29.04 15.03 -4.70
C ALA A 124 29.91 16.31 -4.81
N ILE A 125 29.39 17.46 -4.36
CA ILE A 125 30.14 18.73 -4.34
C ILE A 125 31.36 18.63 -3.42
N ASN A 126 31.21 18.05 -2.22
CA ASN A 126 32.32 17.85 -1.30
C ASN A 126 33.44 17.01 -1.92
N ILE A 127 33.10 15.94 -2.62
CA ILE A 127 34.08 15.12 -3.35
C ILE A 127 34.75 15.93 -4.46
N MET A 128 33.96 16.66 -5.27
CA MET A 128 34.49 17.44 -6.38
C MET A 128 35.50 18.49 -5.91
N ASN A 129 35.21 19.16 -4.78
CA ASN A 129 36.10 20.14 -4.18
C ASN A 129 37.41 19.49 -3.68
N GLN A 130 37.32 18.31 -3.04
CA GLN A 130 38.51 17.57 -2.61
C GLN A 130 39.41 17.19 -3.79
N VAL A 131 38.83 16.68 -4.88
CA VAL A 131 39.59 16.31 -6.08
C VAL A 131 40.20 17.54 -6.75
N ASN A 132 39.46 18.66 -6.84
CA ASN A 132 39.95 19.89 -7.46
C ASN A 132 41.15 20.48 -6.70
N ASP A 133 41.13 20.42 -5.37
CA ASP A 133 42.23 20.85 -4.53
C ASP A 133 43.48 19.98 -4.70
N GLU A 134 43.31 18.67 -4.94
CA GLU A 134 44.42 17.75 -5.14
C GLU A 134 45.04 17.88 -6.54
N VAL A 135 44.20 17.99 -7.58
CA VAL A 135 44.64 18.19 -8.97
C VAL A 135 45.35 19.53 -9.16
N SER A 136 44.84 20.61 -8.56
CA SER A 136 45.49 21.93 -8.64
C SER A 136 46.87 21.95 -7.99
N LYS A 137 47.06 21.26 -6.85
CA LYS A 137 48.36 21.07 -6.21
C LYS A 137 49.32 20.26 -7.07
N GLN A 138 48.84 19.17 -7.69
CA GLN A 138 49.66 18.37 -8.61
C GLN A 138 50.11 19.17 -9.83
N MET A 139 49.22 20.01 -10.39
CA MET A 139 49.54 20.87 -11.53
C MET A 139 50.62 21.90 -11.20
N GLN A 140 50.58 22.51 -10.02
CA GLN A 140 51.61 23.46 -9.58
C GLN A 140 52.98 22.78 -9.41
N ASN A 141 53.02 21.58 -8.82
CA ASN A 141 54.28 20.84 -8.66
C ASN A 141 54.91 20.44 -10.00
N LEU A 142 54.11 20.18 -11.04
CA LEU A 142 54.61 19.85 -12.38
C LEU A 142 55.18 21.06 -13.14
N LEU A 143 54.71 22.27 -12.84
CA LEU A 143 55.20 23.53 -13.44
C LEU A 143 56.45 24.09 -12.75
N GLN A 144 56.94 23.44 -11.68
CA GLN A 144 58.16 23.82 -10.95
C GLN A 144 59.43 23.07 -11.40
N PHE A 145 59.35 22.28 -12.48
CA PHE A 145 60.48 21.69 -13.20
C PHE A 145 60.69 22.38 -14.54
#